data_AF-A0A975XNY4-F1
#
_entry.id   AF-A0A975XNY4-F1
#
_cell.length_a   1.000
_cell.length_b   1.000
_cell.length_c   1.000
_cell.angle_alpha   90.00
_cell.angle_beta   90.00
_cell.angle_gamma   90.00
#
_symmetry.space_group_name_H-M   'P 1'
#
loop_
_entity.id
_entity.type
_entity.pdbx_description
1 polymer ?
#
loop_
_entity_poly.entity_id
_entity_poly.type
_entity_poly.pdbx_seq_one_letter_code
_entity_poly.pdbx_strand_id
1 'polypeptide(L)'
;MNINLVYASLTGNTEALSELIVGKFKEEKNLDIQMYFVEDMDDFSILEESDAFIIATYTYGEGDLPDEMEELFEGILDLNLKGKIFGVIGTGDTIYDEYCVCVDQFDEQIKKTGAINPTKNLKIEIEADCDEDFENIDKFIEDFSAAL
;
A
#
# COMPACT_ATOMS: atom_id res chain seq x y z
N MET A 1 -4.97 10.14 15.30
CA MET A 1 -4.05 9.97 14.18
C MET A 1 -4.89 9.61 12.98
N ASN A 2 -4.70 10.28 11.86
CA ASN A 2 -5.41 10.06 10.61
C ASN A 2 -4.53 9.21 9.70
N ILE A 3 -4.93 7.96 9.43
CA ILE A 3 -4.16 7.04 8.58
C ILE A 3 -5.08 6.58 7.46
N ASN A 4 -4.62 6.73 6.23
CA ASN A 4 -5.41 6.40 5.04
C ASN A 4 -4.73 5.29 4.24
N LEU A 5 -5.51 4.37 3.69
CA LEU A 5 -5.06 3.33 2.77
C LEU A 5 -5.81 3.52 1.45
N VAL A 6 -5.07 3.72 0.36
CA VAL A 6 -5.64 3.77 -1.00
C VAL A 6 -5.29 2.48 -1.71
N TYR A 7 -6.28 1.82 -2.31
CA TYR A 7 -6.07 0.52 -2.95
C TYR A 7 -6.72 0.39 -4.33
N ALA A 8 -6.15 -0.52 -5.12
CA ALA A 8 -6.71 -1.03 -6.37
C ALA A 8 -6.77 -2.56 -6.29
N SER A 9 -7.80 -3.16 -6.88
CA SER A 9 -8.03 -4.60 -6.82
C SER A 9 -8.92 -5.05 -7.96
N LEU A 10 -8.40 -5.92 -8.84
CA LEU A 10 -9.16 -6.47 -9.97
C LEU A 10 -9.95 -7.74 -9.60
N THR A 11 -9.32 -8.66 -8.87
CA THR A 11 -9.91 -9.97 -8.50
C THR A 11 -10.24 -10.12 -7.03
N GLY A 12 -10.05 -9.06 -6.21
CA GLY A 12 -10.35 -9.05 -4.78
C GLY A 12 -9.16 -9.34 -3.86
N ASN A 13 -8.03 -9.80 -4.40
CA ASN A 13 -6.87 -10.21 -3.60
C ASN A 13 -6.23 -9.05 -2.82
N THR A 14 -5.94 -7.93 -3.49
CA THR A 14 -5.35 -6.75 -2.84
C THR A 14 -6.33 -6.08 -1.88
N GLU A 15 -7.63 -6.12 -2.17
CA GLU A 15 -8.68 -5.66 -1.26
C GLU A 15 -8.69 -6.52 0.02
N ALA A 16 -8.72 -7.85 -0.11
CA ALA A 16 -8.69 -8.77 1.02
C ALA A 16 -7.42 -8.61 1.88
N LEU A 17 -6.25 -8.42 1.26
CA LEU A 17 -5.02 -8.09 1.97
C LEU A 17 -5.14 -6.76 2.73
N SER A 18 -5.74 -5.75 2.12
CA SER A 18 -5.93 -4.44 2.73
C SER A 18 -6.86 -4.53 3.94
N GLU A 19 -7.99 -5.23 3.82
CA GLU A 19 -8.93 -5.47 4.92
C GLU A 19 -8.28 -6.24 6.08
N LEU A 20 -7.50 -7.29 5.77
CA LEU A 20 -6.76 -8.07 6.76
C LEU A 20 -5.80 -7.19 7.57
N ILE A 21 -5.01 -6.36 6.88
CA ILE A 21 -4.02 -5.49 7.51
C ILE A 21 -4.71 -4.38 8.33
N VAL A 22 -5.76 -3.75 7.82
CA VAL A 22 -6.54 -2.76 8.58
C VAL A 22 -7.13 -3.39 9.85
N GLY A 23 -7.66 -4.61 9.76
CA GLY A 23 -8.14 -5.37 10.91
C GLY A 23 -7.06 -5.59 11.96
N LYS A 24 -5.87 -6.04 11.55
CA LYS A 24 -4.73 -6.25 12.46
C LYS A 24 -4.20 -4.96 13.08
N PHE A 25 -4.09 -3.87 12.32
CA PHE A 25 -3.76 -2.55 12.89
C PHE A 25 -4.74 -2.13 13.99
N LYS A 26 -6.04 -2.38 13.77
CA LYS A 26 -7.06 -2.08 14.77
C LYS A 26 -6.93 -2.95 16.02
N GLU A 27 -6.76 -4.25 15.85
CA GLU A 27 -6.72 -5.22 16.95
C GLU A 27 -5.44 -5.13 17.79
N GLU A 28 -4.29 -4.95 17.13
CA GLU A 28 -2.97 -5.06 17.77
C GLU A 28 -2.40 -3.72 18.21
N LYS A 29 -2.75 -2.64 17.49
CA LYS A 29 -2.15 -1.31 17.67
C LYS A 29 -3.19 -0.25 18.06
N ASN A 30 -4.48 -0.60 18.04
CA ASN A 30 -5.59 0.34 18.25
C ASN A 30 -5.49 1.57 17.32
N LEU A 31 -5.06 1.32 16.08
CA LEU A 31 -4.99 2.32 15.01
C LEU A 31 -6.16 2.08 14.04
N ASP A 32 -6.96 3.12 13.81
CA ASP A 32 -8.01 3.10 12.80
C ASP A 32 -7.46 3.61 11.47
N ILE A 33 -7.59 2.81 10.41
CA ILE A 33 -7.17 3.16 9.05
C ILE A 33 -8.42 3.27 8.17
N GLN A 34 -8.55 4.37 7.44
CA GLN A 34 -9.63 4.56 6.47
C GLN A 34 -9.20 4.03 5.10
N MET A 35 -10.02 3.18 4.50
CA MET A 35 -9.76 2.59 3.19
C MET A 35 -10.49 3.39 2.10
N TYR A 36 -9.79 3.62 1.00
CA TYR A 36 -10.31 4.29 -0.20
C TYR A 36 -10.00 3.42 -1.42
N PHE A 37 -11.04 3.08 -2.17
CA PHE A 37 -10.87 2.43 -3.46
C PHE A 37 -10.52 3.49 -4.50
N VAL A 38 -9.40 3.34 -5.21
CA VAL A 38 -8.84 4.41 -6.05
C VAL A 38 -9.80 4.85 -7.16
N GLU A 39 -10.62 3.94 -7.71
CA GLU A 39 -11.62 4.27 -8.75
C GLU A 39 -12.75 5.18 -8.24
N ASP A 40 -13.00 5.22 -6.93
CA ASP A 40 -14.02 6.06 -6.31
C ASP A 40 -13.48 7.46 -5.92
N MET A 41 -12.21 7.75 -6.22
CA MET A 41 -11.54 9.00 -5.83
C MET A 41 -11.46 10.00 -6.99
N ASP A 42 -11.90 11.24 -6.74
CA ASP A 42 -11.77 12.35 -7.69
C ASP A 42 -10.41 13.09 -7.56
N ASP A 43 -9.76 12.99 -6.41
CA ASP A 43 -8.44 13.57 -6.12
C ASP A 43 -7.71 12.79 -5.01
N PHE A 44 -6.43 13.10 -4.79
CA PHE A 44 -5.56 12.41 -3.83
C PHE A 44 -5.14 13.29 -2.64
N SER A 45 -5.84 14.39 -2.39
CA SER A 45 -5.53 15.34 -1.31
C SER A 45 -5.59 14.69 0.09
N ILE A 46 -6.38 13.62 0.24
CA ILE A 46 -6.46 12.83 1.46
C ILE A 46 -5.10 12.26 1.91
N LEU A 47 -4.15 12.06 0.98
CA LEU A 47 -2.79 11.63 1.32
C LEU A 47 -2.00 12.77 1.98
N GLU A 48 -2.19 14.02 1.52
CA GLU A 48 -1.61 15.21 2.15
C GLU A 48 -2.23 15.50 3.53
N GLU A 49 -3.52 15.24 3.70
CA GLU A 49 -4.25 15.48 4.95
C GLU A 49 -4.05 14.38 6.01
N SER A 50 -3.51 13.21 5.61
CA SER A 50 -3.20 12.10 6.52
C SER A 50 -1.93 12.35 7.34
N ASP A 51 -1.86 11.81 8.57
CA ASP A 51 -0.61 11.76 9.34
C ASP A 51 0.37 10.73 8.72
N ALA A 52 -0.17 9.64 8.19
CA ALA A 52 0.54 8.60 7.44
C ALA A 52 -0.40 7.91 6.44
N PHE A 53 0.14 7.24 5.43
CA PHE A 53 -0.69 6.54 4.43
C PHE A 53 -0.09 5.23 3.94
N ILE A 54 -0.94 4.37 3.36
CA ILE A 54 -0.54 3.11 2.74
C ILE A 54 -1.08 3.08 1.32
N ILE A 55 -0.27 2.65 0.36
CA ILE A 55 -0.73 2.31 -0.99
C ILE A 55 -0.78 0.79 -1.13
N ALA A 56 -1.90 0.26 -1.62
CA ALA A 56 -2.08 -1.16 -1.86
C ALA A 56 -2.39 -1.40 -3.34
N THR A 57 -1.51 -2.10 -4.05
CA THR A 57 -1.65 -2.28 -5.50
C THR A 57 -1.40 -3.71 -5.94
N TYR A 58 -1.98 -4.12 -7.06
CA TYR A 58 -1.58 -5.34 -7.77
C TYR A 58 -0.62 -4.98 -8.92
N THR A 59 -0.06 -6.00 -9.55
CA THR A 59 0.71 -5.84 -10.80
C THR A 59 -0.07 -6.47 -11.94
N TYR A 60 -0.23 -5.74 -13.05
CA TYR A 60 -0.94 -6.25 -14.22
C TYR A 60 0.05 -6.80 -15.25
N GLY A 61 -0.25 -7.98 -15.80
CA GLY A 61 0.54 -8.59 -16.88
C GLY A 61 2.04 -8.69 -16.57
N GLU A 62 2.86 -8.13 -17.46
CA GLU A 62 4.32 -8.21 -17.44
C GLU A 62 4.96 -7.04 -16.68
N GLY A 63 4.35 -6.62 -15.57
CA GLY A 63 4.88 -5.55 -14.72
C GLY A 63 4.24 -4.17 -14.89
N ASP A 64 3.07 -4.11 -15.54
CA ASP A 64 2.35 -2.87 -15.77
C ASP A 64 1.57 -2.43 -14.51
N LEU A 65 1.46 -1.11 -14.33
CA LEU A 65 0.57 -0.54 -13.33
C LEU A 65 -0.88 -0.90 -13.67
N PRO A 66 -1.75 -1.13 -12.67
CA PRO A 66 -3.19 -1.07 -12.88
C PRO A 66 -3.58 0.25 -13.54
N ASP A 67 -4.43 0.22 -14.57
CA ASP A 67 -4.90 1.43 -15.28
C ASP A 67 -5.49 2.44 -14.27
N GLU A 68 -6.25 1.95 -13.29
CA GLU A 68 -6.87 2.75 -12.23
C GLU A 68 -5.87 3.38 -11.24
N MET A 69 -4.61 2.96 -11.27
CA MET A 69 -3.53 3.48 -10.43
C MET A 69 -2.63 4.48 -11.15
N GLU A 70 -2.72 4.61 -12.48
CA GLU A 70 -1.83 5.48 -13.27
C GLU A 70 -1.94 6.95 -12.83
N GLU A 71 -3.17 7.45 -12.66
CA GLU A 71 -3.40 8.86 -12.27
C GLU A 71 -2.83 9.16 -10.88
N LEU A 72 -3.01 8.24 -9.93
CA LEU A 72 -2.39 8.36 -8.61
C LEU A 72 -0.87 8.30 -8.69
N PHE A 73 -0.32 7.37 -9.47
CA PHE A 73 1.13 7.18 -9.61
C PHE A 73 1.83 8.43 -10.17
N GLU A 74 1.23 9.06 -11.18
CA GLU A 74 1.73 10.32 -11.74
C GLU A 74 1.50 11.49 -10.77
N GLY A 75 0.29 11.62 -10.23
CA GLY A 75 -0.13 12.74 -9.39
C GLY A 75 0.56 12.79 -8.02
N ILE A 76 1.11 11.68 -7.52
CA ILE A 76 1.75 11.64 -6.20
C ILE A 76 2.94 12.58 -6.06
N LEU A 77 3.62 12.91 -7.18
CA LEU A 77 4.75 13.83 -7.20
C LEU A 77 4.35 15.30 -6.99
N ASP A 78 3.09 15.63 -7.26
CA ASP A 78 2.54 16.98 -7.08
C ASP A 78 2.05 17.21 -5.64
N LEU A 79 1.98 16.15 -4.82
CA LEU A 79 1.56 16.21 -3.43
C LEU A 79 2.72 16.57 -2.48
N ASN A 80 2.44 17.34 -1.44
CA ASN A 80 3.38 17.67 -0.37
C ASN A 80 3.42 16.57 0.70
N LEU A 81 4.20 15.51 0.42
CA LEU A 81 4.34 14.35 1.31
C LEU A 81 5.66 14.34 2.10
N LYS A 82 6.42 15.43 2.07
CA LYS A 82 7.74 15.49 2.70
C LYS A 82 7.67 15.17 4.19
N GLY A 83 8.41 14.15 4.61
CA GLY A 83 8.51 13.70 6.00
C GLY A 83 7.32 12.88 6.49
N LYS A 84 6.29 12.64 5.66
CA LYS A 84 5.20 11.73 6.02
C LYS A 84 5.69 10.29 6.07
N ILE A 85 5.11 9.51 6.97
CA ILE A 85 5.30 8.06 7.00
C ILE A 85 4.38 7.44 5.94
N PHE A 86 4.92 6.52 5.15
CA PHE A 86 4.11 5.74 4.24
C PHE A 86 4.55 4.28 4.20
N GLY A 87 3.70 3.41 3.65
CA GLY A 87 4.04 2.03 3.33
C GLY A 87 3.41 1.62 2.00
N VAL A 88 3.96 0.59 1.37
CA VAL A 88 3.38 0.00 0.16
C VAL A 88 3.21 -1.49 0.37
N ILE A 89 2.02 -1.96 0.05
CA ILE A 89 1.63 -3.37 0.11
C ILE A 89 1.07 -3.78 -1.25
N GLY A 90 0.99 -5.08 -1.51
CA GLY A 90 0.37 -5.54 -2.73
C GLY A 90 0.34 -7.03 -2.91
N THR A 91 -0.39 -7.44 -3.93
CA THR A 91 -0.47 -8.84 -4.37
C THR A 91 0.06 -8.99 -5.80
N GLY A 92 0.56 -10.17 -6.10
CA GLY A 92 1.06 -10.53 -7.41
C GLY A 92 1.11 -12.04 -7.56
N ASP A 93 1.61 -12.51 -8.69
CA ASP A 93 1.66 -13.93 -8.99
C ASP A 93 3.07 -14.28 -9.47
N THR A 94 3.69 -15.28 -8.82
CA THR A 94 5.08 -15.66 -9.08
C THR A 94 5.26 -16.41 -10.40
N ILE A 95 4.16 -16.74 -11.09
CA ILE A 95 4.23 -17.24 -12.48
C ILE A 95 4.76 -16.19 -13.46
N TYR A 96 4.67 -14.91 -13.10
CA TYR A 96 5.25 -13.80 -13.86
C TYR A 96 6.62 -13.44 -13.29
N ASP A 97 7.55 -13.08 -14.18
CA ASP A 97 8.90 -12.66 -13.78
C ASP A 97 8.86 -11.36 -12.95
N GLU A 98 7.91 -10.46 -13.27
CA GLU A 98 7.72 -9.15 -12.63
C GLU A 98 6.84 -9.24 -11.37
N TYR A 99 7.23 -10.09 -10.42
CA TYR A 99 6.48 -10.33 -9.18
C TYR A 99 6.34 -9.06 -8.32
N CYS A 100 5.10 -8.55 -8.19
CA CYS A 100 4.74 -7.39 -7.39
C CYS A 100 5.58 -6.13 -7.74
N VAL A 101 6.01 -5.95 -8.98
CA VAL A 101 6.91 -4.84 -9.34
C VAL A 101 6.26 -3.47 -9.09
N CYS A 102 4.93 -3.36 -9.22
CA CYS A 102 4.22 -2.11 -8.98
C CYS A 102 4.30 -1.64 -7.51
N VAL A 103 4.47 -2.57 -6.57
CA VAL A 103 4.72 -2.24 -5.15
C VAL A 103 6.05 -1.49 -5.01
N ASP A 104 7.08 -1.93 -5.71
CA ASP A 104 8.39 -1.27 -5.69
C ASP A 104 8.36 0.06 -6.45
N GLN A 105 7.68 0.10 -7.60
CA GLN A 105 7.51 1.33 -8.38
C GLN A 105 6.85 2.43 -7.53
N PHE A 106 5.76 2.12 -6.81
CA PHE A 106 5.10 3.08 -5.94
C PHE A 106 6.01 3.53 -4.80
N ASP A 107 6.73 2.62 -4.15
CA ASP A 107 7.68 2.97 -3.09
C ASP A 107 8.77 3.93 -3.57
N GLU A 108 9.35 3.66 -4.74
CA GLU A 108 10.35 4.53 -5.36
C GLU A 108 9.76 5.89 -5.76
N GLN A 109 8.55 5.91 -6.31
CA GLN A 109 7.87 7.12 -6.72
C GLN A 109 7.55 8.02 -5.51
N ILE A 110 7.00 7.44 -4.44
CA ILE A 110 6.65 8.16 -3.22
C ILE A 110 7.90 8.71 -2.52
N LYS A 111 9.00 7.95 -2.48
CA LYS A 111 10.28 8.43 -1.91
C LYS A 111 10.80 9.71 -2.56
N LYS A 112 10.51 9.96 -3.84
CA LYS A 112 10.92 11.20 -4.54
C LYS A 112 10.28 12.46 -3.93
N THR A 113 9.14 12.33 -3.25
CA THR A 113 8.46 13.43 -2.56
C THR A 113 9.13 13.80 -1.21
N GLY A 114 10.05 12.96 -0.73
CA GLY A 114 10.65 13.08 0.60
C GLY A 114 9.83 12.45 1.73
N ALA A 115 8.78 11.70 1.41
CA ALA A 115 8.13 10.79 2.35
C ALA A 115 9.08 9.63 2.74
N ILE A 116 8.82 9.00 3.88
CA ILE A 116 9.69 8.01 4.52
C ILE A 116 8.93 6.69 4.64
N ASN A 117 9.47 5.63 4.04
CA ASN A 117 9.00 4.26 4.26
C ASN A 117 9.83 3.60 5.38
N PRO A 118 9.26 3.34 6.57
CA PRO A 118 9.96 2.68 7.66
C PRO A 118 9.92 1.15 7.52
N THR A 119 9.13 0.60 6.59
CA THR A 119 8.90 -0.84 6.44
C THR A 119 9.69 -1.41 5.27
N LYS A 120 9.68 -2.74 5.16
CA LYS A 120 9.86 -3.39 3.86
C LYS A 120 8.53 -3.41 3.12
N ASN A 121 8.56 -3.20 1.80
CA ASN A 121 7.42 -3.42 0.93
C ASN A 121 6.82 -4.81 1.17
N LEU A 122 5.52 -4.88 1.41
CA LEU A 122 4.82 -6.14 1.64
C LEU A 122 4.29 -6.67 0.32
N LYS A 123 4.74 -7.86 -0.07
CA LYS A 123 4.38 -8.52 -1.33
C LYS A 123 3.81 -9.89 -0.98
N ILE A 124 2.60 -10.17 -1.45
CA ILE A 124 1.87 -11.42 -1.18
C ILE A 124 1.58 -12.13 -2.50
N GLU A 125 1.83 -13.43 -2.56
CA GLU A 125 1.48 -14.25 -3.72
C GLU A 125 -0.01 -14.61 -3.68
N ILE A 126 -0.79 -14.03 -4.59
CA ILE A 126 -2.25 -14.23 -4.74
C ILE A 126 -3.04 -13.88 -3.47
N GLU A 127 -2.98 -14.69 -2.42
CA GLU A 127 -3.63 -14.49 -1.14
C GLU A 127 -2.68 -14.86 0.01
N ALA A 128 -2.82 -14.23 1.18
CA ALA A 128 -2.02 -14.57 2.35
C ALA A 128 -2.51 -15.92 2.92
N ASP A 129 -1.73 -16.97 2.75
CA ASP A 129 -2.16 -18.34 3.08
C ASP A 129 -1.12 -19.16 3.88
N CYS A 130 0.09 -18.63 4.03
CA CYS A 130 1.19 -19.32 4.70
C CYS A 130 1.74 -18.56 5.90
N ASP A 131 2.42 -19.27 6.81
CA ASP A 131 3.01 -18.67 8.01
C ASP A 131 3.98 -17.52 7.68
N GLU A 132 4.71 -17.61 6.57
CA GLU A 132 5.65 -16.56 6.12
C GLU A 132 4.91 -15.26 5.73
N ASP A 133 3.74 -15.34 5.09
CA ASP A 133 2.92 -14.18 4.77
C ASP A 133 2.47 -13.45 6.04
N PHE A 134 1.98 -14.20 7.03
CA PHE A 134 1.53 -13.63 8.30
C PHE A 134 2.70 -13.05 9.10
N GLU A 135 3.87 -13.69 9.11
CA GLU A 135 5.07 -13.12 9.72
C GLU A 135 5.50 -11.81 9.05
N ASN A 136 5.41 -11.73 7.72
CA ASN A 136 5.73 -10.52 6.96
C ASN A 136 4.71 -9.40 7.20
N ILE A 137 3.42 -9.74 7.28
CA ILE A 137 2.33 -8.81 7.65
C ILE A 137 2.57 -8.24 9.05
N ASP A 138 2.85 -9.10 10.03
CA ASP A 138 3.10 -8.69 11.43
C ASP A 138 4.30 -7.75 11.52
N LYS A 139 5.36 -8.07 10.77
CA LYS A 139 6.55 -7.22 10.68
C LYS A 139 6.22 -5.86 10.06
N PHE A 140 5.46 -5.83 8.97
CA PHE A 140 5.02 -4.57 8.34
C PHE A 140 4.25 -3.70 9.34
N ILE A 141 3.31 -4.28 10.09
CA ILE A 141 2.49 -3.59 11.08
C ILE A 141 3.35 -3.05 12.24
N GLU A 142 4.29 -3.85 12.75
CA GLU A 142 5.21 -3.43 13.80
C GLU A 142 6.08 -2.25 13.36
N ASP A 143 6.76 -2.39 12.21
CA ASP A 143 7.69 -1.39 11.69
C ASP A 143 6.95 -0.08 11.32
N PHE A 144 5.76 -0.17 10.72
CA PHE A 144 4.93 0.99 10.40
C PHE A 144 4.50 1.71 11.68
N SER A 145 3.92 0.96 12.64
CA SER A 145 3.40 1.54 13.88
C SER A 145 4.47 2.15 14.76
N ALA A 146 5.69 1.61 14.77
CA ALA A 146 6.81 2.14 15.54
C ALA A 146 7.33 3.49 15.01
N ALA A 147 7.02 3.83 13.76
CA ALA A 147 7.45 5.07 13.11
C ALA A 147 6.43 6.21 13.17
N LEU A 148 5.18 5.90 13.58
CA LEU A 148 4.10 6.87 13.80
C LEU A 148 4.32 7.68 15.09
#